data_AF-A0AAV0W7B7-F1
#
_entry.id   AF-A0AAV0W7B7-F1
#
_cell.length_a   1.000
_cell.length_b   1.000
_cell.length_c   1.000
_cell.angle_alpha   90.00
_cell.angle_beta   90.00
_cell.angle_gamma   90.00
#
_symmetry.space_group_name_H-M   'P 1'
#
loop_
_entity.id
_entity.type
_entity.pdbx_description
1 polymer ?
#
loop_
_entity_poly.entity_id
_entity_poly.type
_entity_poly.pdbx_seq_one_letter_code
_entity_poly.pdbx_strand_id
1 'polypeptide(L)'
;MQIIDLQNNTILKEKYNNVELSIFYSKYIDTETYPNLRNNALRMMSLFGSTYTCEHIFSRMKIVKSKTRARLTDIHLENSLRIASSQIQPNIKKLVREKHCQFSH
;
A
#
# COMPACT_ATOMS: atom_id res chain seq x y z
N MET A 1 10.00 23.67 22.26
CA MET A 1 10.90 22.84 21.42
C MET A 1 10.20 21.51 21.20
N GLN A 2 9.58 21.29 20.02
CA GLN A 2 8.53 20.27 19.81
C GLN A 2 8.84 18.87 20.38
N ILE A 3 10.07 18.38 20.28
CA ILE A 3 10.46 17.07 20.80
C ILE A 3 10.45 17.03 22.34
N ILE A 4 10.99 18.07 23.00
CA ILE A 4 10.99 18.16 24.47
C ILE A 4 9.56 18.25 24.98
N ASP A 5 8.74 19.09 24.35
CA ASP A 5 7.35 19.32 24.77
C ASP A 5 6.52 18.02 24.63
N LEU A 6 6.78 17.27 23.56
CA LEU A 6 6.16 15.96 23.34
C LEU A 6 6.60 14.92 24.38
N GLN A 7 7.90 14.86 24.72
CA GLN A 7 8.45 13.90 25.68
C GLN A 7 7.97 14.15 27.11
N ASN A 8 7.73 15.41 27.46
CA ASN A 8 7.18 15.81 28.75
C ASN A 8 5.66 15.60 28.86
N ASN A 9 4.97 15.31 27.75
CA ASN A 9 3.54 15.08 27.75
C ASN A 9 3.22 13.59 28.01
N THR A 10 2.85 13.27 29.25
CA THR A 10 2.54 11.91 29.69
C THR A 10 1.34 11.29 28.96
N ILE A 11 0.35 12.11 28.59
CA ILE A 11 -0.84 11.66 27.85
C ILE A 11 -0.45 11.23 26.43
N LEU A 12 0.34 12.06 25.73
CA LEU A 12 0.82 11.72 24.39
C LEU A 12 1.75 10.51 24.42
N LYS A 13 2.57 10.38 25.47
CA LYS A 13 3.41 9.19 25.68
C LYS A 13 2.58 7.92 25.87
N GLU A 14 1.50 8.00 26.63
CA GLU A 14 0.56 6.88 26.78
C GLU A 14 -0.10 6.53 25.43
N LYS A 15 -0.58 7.53 24.67
CA LYS A 15 -1.16 7.26 23.35
C LYS A 15 -0.16 6.61 22.40
N TYR A 16 1.08 7.09 22.36
CA TYR A 16 2.13 6.53 21.53
C TYR A 16 2.32 5.01 21.73
N ASN A 17 2.23 4.54 22.99
CA ASN A 17 2.42 3.13 23.32
C ASN A 17 1.19 2.25 23.05
N ASN A 18 0.01 2.85 22.93
CA ASN A 18 -1.27 2.11 22.88
C ASN A 18 -1.98 2.18 21.53
N VAL A 19 -1.52 3.02 20.60
CA VAL A 19 -2.10 3.12 19.25
C VAL A 19 -1.06 2.93 18.17
N GLU A 20 -1.51 2.58 16.96
CA GLU A 20 -0.64 2.52 15.79
C GLU A 20 -0.01 3.89 15.49
N LEU A 21 1.25 3.91 15.04
CA LEU A 21 1.99 5.14 14.73
C LEU A 21 1.24 6.03 13.73
N SER A 22 0.60 5.44 12.73
CA SER A 22 -0.20 6.16 11.73
C SER A 22 -1.34 6.95 12.38
N ILE A 23 -2.04 6.33 13.34
CA ILE A 23 -3.13 6.94 14.11
C ILE A 23 -2.56 7.98 15.09
N PHE A 24 -1.45 7.67 15.75
CA PHE A 24 -0.79 8.59 16.68
C PHE A 24 -0.50 9.95 16.03
N TYR A 25 0.28 9.95 14.95
CA TYR A 25 0.71 11.18 14.28
C TYR A 25 -0.43 11.88 13.52
N SER A 26 -1.43 11.16 13.02
CA SER A 26 -2.54 11.78 12.28
C SER A 26 -3.60 12.40 13.20
N LYS A 27 -3.91 11.75 14.33
CA LYS A 27 -5.07 12.08 15.19
C LYS A 27 -4.71 12.71 16.54
N TYR A 28 -3.59 12.32 17.16
CA TYR A 28 -3.25 12.75 18.52
C TYR A 28 -2.19 13.85 18.57
N ILE A 29 -1.36 13.97 17.53
CA ILE A 29 -0.43 15.07 17.40
C ILE A 29 -1.15 16.29 16.83
N ASP A 30 -1.24 17.33 17.65
CA ASP A 30 -1.83 18.61 17.26
C ASP A 30 -1.00 19.33 16.19
N THR A 31 -1.69 19.92 15.20
CA THR A 31 -1.05 20.52 14.03
C THR A 31 -0.43 21.88 14.35
N GLU A 32 -0.99 22.63 15.31
CA GLU A 32 -0.48 23.95 15.71
C GLU A 32 0.69 23.83 16.69
N THR A 33 0.61 22.87 17.61
CA THR A 33 1.62 22.64 18.65
C THR A 33 2.85 21.91 18.12
N TYR A 34 2.66 20.97 17.18
CA TYR A 34 3.73 20.12 16.65
C TYR A 34 3.77 20.05 15.10
N PRO A 35 3.70 21.18 14.36
CA PRO A 35 3.54 21.18 12.91
C PRO A 35 4.64 20.43 12.17
N ASN A 36 5.90 20.63 12.56
CA ASN A 36 7.05 20.03 11.89
C ASN A 36 7.15 18.53 12.17
N LEU A 37 6.95 18.14 13.43
CA LEU A 37 6.97 16.74 13.84
C LEU A 37 5.86 15.94 13.15
N ARG A 38 4.64 16.47 13.13
CA ARG A 38 3.50 15.87 12.44
C ARG A 38 3.76 15.70 10.95
N ASN A 39 4.14 16.77 10.27
CA ASN A 39 4.35 16.76 8.83
C ASN A 39 5.50 15.82 8.42
N ASN A 40 6.61 15.82 9.17
CA ASN A 40 7.72 14.92 8.89
C ASN A 40 7.32 13.45 9.09
N ALA A 41 6.61 13.12 10.18
CA ALA A 41 6.16 11.76 10.43
C ALA A 41 5.19 11.27 9.34
N LEU A 42 4.18 12.08 8.99
CA LEU A 42 3.21 11.73 7.94
C LEU A 42 3.88 11.58 6.56
N ARG A 43 4.84 12.45 6.24
CA ARG A 43 5.62 12.35 5.00
C ARG A 43 6.45 11.07 4.97
N MET A 44 7.14 10.76 6.06
CA MET A 44 7.97 9.56 6.15
C MET A 44 7.12 8.29 6.02
N MET A 45 5.97 8.21 6.71
CA MET A 45 5.05 7.08 6.58
C MET A 45 4.51 6.92 5.15
N SER A 46 4.21 8.02 4.46
CA SER A 46 3.80 7.99 3.05
C SER A 46 4.90 7.47 2.12
N LEU A 47 6.16 7.85 2.39
CA LEU A 47 7.32 7.34 1.64
C LEU A 47 7.51 5.83 1.86
N PHE A 48 7.38 5.34 3.09
CA PHE A 48 7.48 3.91 3.38
C PHE A 48 6.37 3.11 2.69
N GLY A 49 5.12 3.56 2.78
CA GLY A 49 3.98 2.88 2.15
C GLY A 49 4.11 2.83 0.62
N SER A 50 4.51 3.94 -0.01
CA SER A 50 4.70 3.99 -1.46
C SER A 50 5.91 3.17 -1.94
N THR A 51 7.04 3.26 -1.25
CA THR A 51 8.26 2.48 -1.62
C THR A 51 8.01 0.98 -1.51
N TYR A 52 7.42 0.52 -0.40
CA TYR A 52 7.06 -0.89 -0.23
C TYR A 52 6.10 -1.38 -1.33
N THR A 53 5.08 -0.57 -1.65
CA THR A 53 4.12 -0.90 -2.72
C THR A 53 4.81 -0.98 -4.08
N CYS A 54 5.70 -0.03 -4.40
CA CYS A 54 6.48 -0.02 -5.63
C CYS A 54 7.39 -1.26 -5.72
N GLU A 55 8.13 -1.59 -4.67
CA GLU A 55 8.97 -2.80 -4.62
C GLU A 55 8.16 -4.08 -4.79
N HIS A 56 6.99 -4.16 -4.14
CA HIS A 56 6.07 -5.28 -4.31
C HIS A 56 5.61 -5.42 -5.77
N ILE A 57 5.17 -4.32 -6.39
CA ILE A 57 4.75 -4.29 -7.79
C ILE A 57 5.89 -4.68 -8.71
N PHE A 58 7.11 -4.16 -8.50
CA PHE A 58 8.27 -4.51 -9.32
C PHE A 58 8.67 -5.98 -9.20
N SER A 59 8.62 -6.55 -7.99
CA SER A 59 8.85 -7.98 -7.77
C SER A 59 7.81 -8.83 -8.52
N ARG A 60 6.52 -8.48 -8.42
CA ARG A 60 5.44 -9.12 -9.18
C ARG A 60 5.63 -8.96 -10.68
N MET A 61 6.04 -7.78 -11.14
CA MET A 61 6.34 -7.50 -12.56
C MET A 61 7.43 -8.40 -13.09
N LYS A 62 8.50 -8.62 -12.31
CA LYS A 62 9.59 -9.53 -12.68
C LYS A 62 9.08 -10.96 -12.89
N ILE A 63 8.19 -11.44 -12.02
CA ILE A 63 7.57 -12.77 -12.12
C ILE A 63 6.63 -12.86 -13.34
N VAL A 64 5.80 -11.84 -13.56
CA VAL A 64 4.88 -11.77 -14.71
C VAL A 64 5.66 -11.75 -16.03
N LYS A 65 6.72 -10.93 -16.12
CA LYS A 65 7.57 -10.86 -17.32
C LYS A 65 8.45 -12.10 -17.53
N SER A 66 8.76 -12.87 -16.49
CA SER A 66 9.61 -14.06 -16.61
C SER A 66 8.85 -15.33 -17.02
N LYS A 67 7.55 -15.45 -16.67
CA LYS A 67 6.74 -16.64 -16.98
C LYS A 67 6.17 -16.66 -18.40
N THR A 68 6.01 -15.51 -19.05
CA THR A 68 5.37 -15.38 -20.38
C THR A 68 6.11 -14.36 -21.26
N ARG A 69 7.14 -14.80 -21.99
CA ARG A 69 7.71 -14.03 -23.13
C ARG A 69 7.01 -14.50 -24.42
N ALA A 70 6.59 -13.66 -25.38
CA ALA A 70 7.27 -12.47 -25.89
C ALA A 70 6.33 -11.34 -26.43
N ARG A 71 5.03 -11.30 -26.06
CA ARG A 71 4.06 -10.33 -26.63
C ARG A 71 3.11 -9.67 -25.59
N LEU A 72 3.58 -9.43 -24.37
CA LEU A 72 2.80 -8.60 -23.44
C LEU A 72 2.92 -7.14 -23.87
N THR A 73 1.85 -6.58 -24.42
CA THR A 73 1.72 -5.12 -24.54
C THR A 73 1.57 -4.49 -23.15
N ASP A 74 1.79 -3.19 -23.04
CA ASP A 74 1.68 -2.47 -21.76
C ASP A 74 0.32 -2.67 -21.09
N ILE A 75 -0.77 -2.71 -21.87
CA ILE A 75 -2.13 -2.99 -21.38
C ILE A 75 -2.23 -4.37 -20.73
N HIS A 76 -1.65 -5.41 -21.35
CA HIS A 76 -1.67 -6.76 -20.78
C HIS A 76 -0.83 -6.86 -19.51
N LEU A 77 0.29 -6.13 -19.46
CA LEU A 77 1.15 -6.06 -18.29
C LEU A 77 0.44 -5.37 -17.12
N GLU A 78 -0.19 -4.22 -17.37
CA GLU A 78 -0.96 -3.46 -16.38
C GLU A 78 -2.08 -4.32 -15.80
N ASN A 79 -2.88 -4.96 -16.64
CA ASN A 79 -3.96 -5.84 -16.20
C ASN A 79 -3.44 -7.00 -15.33
N SER A 80 -2.33 -7.61 -15.74
CA SER A 80 -1.71 -8.71 -14.99
C SER A 80 -1.19 -8.25 -13.62
N LEU A 81 -0.56 -7.08 -13.56
CA LEU A 81 -0.09 -6.48 -12.30
C LEU A 81 -1.24 -6.12 -11.38
N ARG A 82 -2.32 -5.57 -11.93
CA ARG A 82 -3.52 -5.23 -11.18
C ARG A 82 -4.15 -6.47 -10.54
N ILE A 83 -4.25 -7.57 -11.27
CA ILE A 83 -4.73 -8.85 -10.73
C ILE A 83 -3.76 -9.40 -9.68
N ALA A 84 -2.47 -9.44 -9.98
CA ALA A 84 -1.45 -10.02 -9.09
C ALA A 84 -1.25 -9.24 -7.78
N SER A 85 -1.62 -7.96 -7.75
CA SER A 85 -1.52 -7.08 -6.58
C SER A 85 -2.86 -6.84 -5.88
N SER A 86 -3.96 -7.35 -6.42
CA SER A 86 -5.29 -7.20 -5.83
C SER A 86 -5.51 -8.16 -4.66
N GLN A 87 -6.17 -7.69 -3.62
CA GLN A 87 -6.68 -8.53 -2.52
C GLN A 87 -8.10 -9.05 -2.79
N ILE A 88 -8.73 -8.60 -3.88
CA ILE A 88 -10.08 -9.01 -4.27
C ILE A 88 -10.03 -10.45 -4.76
N GLN A 89 -10.84 -11.31 -4.13
CA GLN A 89 -10.95 -12.70 -4.53
C GLN A 89 -11.68 -12.83 -5.86
N PRO A 90 -11.11 -13.50 -6.87
CA PRO A 90 -11.75 -13.67 -8.16
C PRO A 90 -12.97 -14.61 -8.01
N ASN A 91 -14.11 -14.20 -8.58
CA ASN A 91 -15.29 -15.06 -8.62
C ASN A 91 -15.16 -16.11 -9.73
N ILE A 92 -14.37 -17.15 -9.46
CA ILE A 92 -14.08 -18.22 -10.41
C ILE A 92 -15.36 -18.91 -10.91
N LYS A 93 -16.35 -19.10 -10.01
CA LYS A 93 -17.64 -19.73 -10.36
C LYS A 93 -18.43 -18.92 -11.39
N LYS A 94 -18.37 -17.59 -11.32
CA LYS A 94 -19.00 -16.72 -12.33
C LYS A 94 -18.23 -16.79 -13.65
N LEU A 95 -16.90 -16.65 -13.60
CA LEU A 95 -16.03 -16.70 -14.79
C LEU A 95 -16.15 -18.01 -15.57
N VAL A 96 -16.25 -19.15 -14.87
CA VAL A 96 -16.44 -20.46 -15.52
C VAL A 96 -17.81 -20.55 -16.19
N ARG A 97 -18.86 -19.99 -15.59
CA ARG A 97 -20.22 -19.98 -16.16
C ARG A 97 -20.33 -19.09 -17.40
N GLU A 98 -19.61 -17.98 -17.43
CA GLU A 98 -19.60 -17.01 -18.54
C GLU A 98 -18.58 -17.36 -19.63
N LYS A 99 -17.77 -18.41 -19.43
CA LYS A 99 -16.77 -18.84 -20.41
C LYS A 99 -17.44 -19.42 -21.64
N HIS A 100 -17.36 -18.71 -22.76
CA HIS A 100 -17.67 -19.27 -24.08
C HIS A 100 -16.51 -20.14 -24.57
N CYS A 101 -16.70 -21.46 -24.51
CA CYS A 101 -15.76 -22.40 -25.11
C CYS A 101 -15.93 -22.40 -26.63
N GLN A 102 -14.91 -21.92 -27.34
CA GLN A 102 -14.79 -22.12 -28.79
C GLN A 102 -14.12 -23.47 -28.98
N PHE A 103 -14.89 -24.48 -29.37
CA PHE A 103 -14.34 -25.77 -29.75
C PHE A 103 -13.80 -25.65 -31.19
N SER A 104 -12.52 -25.94 -31.36
CA SER A 104 -11.91 -26.10 -32.68
C SER A 104 -12.55 -27.31 -33.37
N HIS A 105 -12.94 -27.15 -34.64
CA HIS A 105 -13.41 -28.26 -35.48
C HIS A 105 -12.22 -29.09 -35.99
#